data_AF-A0AAW8H3M1-F1
#
_entry.id   AF-A0AAW8H3M1-F1
#
_cell.length_a   1.000
_cell.length_b   1.000
_cell.length_c   1.000
_cell.angle_alpha   90.00
_cell.angle_beta   90.00
_cell.angle_gamma   90.00
#
_symmetry.space_group_name_H-M   'P 1'
#
loop_
_entity.id
_entity.type
_entity.pdbx_description
1 polymer ?
#
loop_
_entity_poly.entity_id
_entity_poly.type
_entity_poly.pdbx_seq_one_letter_code
_entity_poly.pdbx_strand_id
1 'polypeptide(L)'
;MTLPEVQTILDGITVGGHRISDQNMAMNQARAWEFIFGLVDQGEFQFNKETALKIHNIAGKEEALEWGKFRSGYVSITGSEYEPPAPDELDEKWLEVESQVNSESDV
;
A
#
# COMPACT_ATOMS: atom_id res chain seq x y z
N MET A 1 14.98 -8.87 -7.52
CA MET A 1 14.10 -9.24 -8.65
C MET A 1 14.27 -8.23 -9.78
N THR A 2 14.30 -8.72 -11.01
CA THR A 2 14.33 -7.95 -12.26
C THR A 2 12.92 -7.89 -12.86
N LEU A 3 12.67 -6.98 -13.82
CA LEU A 3 11.36 -6.88 -14.46
C LEU A 3 10.89 -8.19 -15.13
N PRO A 4 11.73 -8.94 -15.88
CA PRO A 4 11.31 -10.23 -16.43
C PRO A 4 10.94 -11.27 -15.36
N GLU A 5 11.64 -11.29 -14.24
CA GLU A 5 11.34 -12.19 -13.13
C GLU A 5 10.01 -11.80 -12.45
N VAL A 6 9.73 -10.52 -12.27
CA VAL A 6 8.44 -10.05 -11.77
C VAL A 6 7.32 -10.49 -12.70
N GLN A 7 7.45 -10.31 -14.02
CA GLN A 7 6.45 -10.79 -14.98
C GLN A 7 6.23 -12.30 -14.86
N THR A 8 7.30 -13.09 -14.72
CA THR A 8 7.22 -14.55 -14.56
C THR A 8 6.39 -14.92 -13.33
N ILE A 9 6.58 -14.22 -12.21
CA ILE A 9 5.78 -14.39 -10.98
C ILE A 9 4.32 -14.04 -11.21
N LEU A 10 4.04 -12.94 -11.92
CA LEU A 10 2.67 -12.51 -12.24
C LEU A 10 1.94 -13.49 -13.18
N ASP A 11 2.68 -14.17 -14.05
CA ASP A 11 2.16 -15.25 -14.90
C ASP A 11 1.91 -16.56 -14.12
N GLY A 12 2.14 -16.57 -12.80
CA GLY A 12 1.92 -17.71 -11.91
C GLY A 12 3.09 -18.71 -11.89
N ILE A 13 4.26 -18.31 -12.39
CA ILE A 13 5.45 -19.16 -12.47
C ILE A 13 6.46 -18.73 -11.40
N THR A 14 7.02 -19.68 -10.66
CA THR A 14 8.02 -19.39 -9.64
C THR A 14 9.39 -19.08 -10.25
N VAL A 15 10.13 -18.18 -9.60
CA VAL A 15 11.51 -17.84 -9.99
C VAL A 15 12.48 -18.34 -8.92
N GLY A 16 13.47 -19.14 -9.34
CA GLY A 16 14.50 -19.64 -8.44
C GLY A 16 15.48 -18.55 -8.00
N GLY A 17 16.12 -18.73 -6.83
CA GLY A 17 17.16 -17.82 -6.35
C GLY A 17 16.69 -16.58 -5.57
N HIS A 18 15.37 -16.38 -5.42
CA HIS A 18 14.78 -15.34 -4.57
C HIS A 18 14.05 -15.93 -3.36
N ARG A 19 13.86 -15.14 -2.31
CA ARG A 19 13.06 -15.58 -1.16
C ARG A 19 11.60 -15.67 -1.55
N ILE A 20 10.87 -16.57 -0.90
CA ILE A 20 9.40 -16.68 -1.08
C ILE A 20 8.74 -15.35 -0.70
N SER A 21 9.22 -14.67 0.34
CA SER A 21 8.73 -13.34 0.74
C SER A 21 8.79 -12.31 -0.39
N ASP A 22 9.86 -12.34 -1.19
CA ASP A 22 10.05 -11.39 -2.29
C ASP A 22 9.03 -11.66 -3.40
N GLN A 23 8.77 -12.94 -3.71
CA GLN A 23 7.76 -13.33 -4.68
C GLN A 23 6.34 -13.00 -4.19
N ASN A 24 6.06 -13.25 -2.90
CA ASN A 24 4.79 -12.90 -2.27
C ASN A 24 4.54 -11.39 -2.30
N MET A 25 5.56 -10.57 -2.05
CA MET A 25 5.47 -9.12 -2.14
C MET A 25 5.05 -8.69 -3.55
N ALA A 26 5.70 -9.19 -4.61
CA ALA A 26 5.32 -8.87 -5.99
C ALA A 26 3.86 -9.25 -6.29
N MET A 27 3.43 -10.43 -5.84
CA MET A 27 2.06 -10.91 -6.00
C MET A 27 1.04 -10.06 -5.21
N ASN A 28 1.38 -9.63 -3.99
CA ASN A 28 0.52 -8.78 -3.17
C ASN A 28 0.34 -7.38 -3.79
N GLN A 29 1.38 -6.82 -4.40
CA GLN A 29 1.29 -5.57 -5.14
C GLN A 29 0.34 -5.71 -6.35
N ALA A 30 0.42 -6.80 -7.11
CA ALA A 30 -0.51 -7.06 -8.22
C ALA A 30 -1.97 -7.14 -7.74
N ARG A 31 -2.24 -7.89 -6.66
CA ARG A 31 -3.58 -7.97 -6.06
C ARG A 31 -4.09 -6.62 -5.56
N ALA A 32 -3.22 -5.78 -5.02
CA ALA A 32 -3.60 -4.44 -4.58
C ALA A 32 -4.03 -3.57 -5.78
N TRP A 33 -3.33 -3.67 -6.90
CA TRP A 33 -3.73 -3.01 -8.16
C TRP A 33 -5.05 -3.55 -8.71
N GLU A 34 -5.23 -4.87 -8.76
CA GLU A 34 -6.50 -5.50 -9.17
C GLU A 34 -7.67 -5.01 -8.31
N PHE A 35 -7.48 -4.89 -7.00
CA PHE A 35 -8.48 -4.34 -6.09
C PHE A 35 -8.80 -2.86 -6.41
N ILE A 36 -7.79 -2.02 -6.64
CA ILE A 36 -7.98 -0.62 -7.01
C ILE A 36 -8.74 -0.50 -8.34
N PHE A 37 -8.35 -1.25 -9.37
CA PHE A 37 -9.07 -1.26 -10.64
C PHE A 37 -10.51 -1.71 -10.48
N GLY A 38 -10.76 -2.75 -9.68
CA GLY A 38 -12.12 -3.19 -9.36
C GLY A 38 -12.98 -2.09 -8.73
N LEU A 39 -12.43 -1.31 -7.81
CA LEU A 39 -13.13 -0.16 -7.22
C LEU A 39 -13.43 0.92 -8.26
N VAL A 40 -12.47 1.23 -9.13
CA VAL A 40 -12.64 2.25 -10.18
C VAL A 40 -13.69 1.82 -11.21
N ASP A 41 -13.62 0.58 -11.70
CA ASP A 41 -14.54 0.03 -12.68
C ASP A 41 -15.99 0.00 -12.18
N GLN A 42 -16.18 -0.15 -10.87
CA GLN A 42 -17.50 -0.15 -10.22
C GLN A 42 -17.98 1.27 -9.85
N GLY A 43 -17.12 2.30 -10.01
CA GLY A 43 -17.42 3.66 -9.55
C GLY A 43 -17.46 3.79 -8.03
N GLU A 44 -16.82 2.87 -7.31
CA GLU A 44 -16.80 2.78 -5.84
C GLU A 44 -15.50 3.32 -5.23
N PHE A 45 -14.50 3.65 -6.06
CA PHE A 45 -13.25 4.21 -5.56
C PHE A 45 -13.49 5.55 -4.85
N GLN A 46 -12.97 5.63 -3.62
CA GLN A 46 -12.98 6.86 -2.83
C GLN A 46 -11.59 7.06 -2.22
N PHE A 47 -11.06 8.27 -2.31
CA PHE A 47 -9.86 8.64 -1.57
C PHE A 47 -10.24 8.87 -0.11
N ASN A 48 -10.33 7.78 0.65
CA ASN A 48 -10.65 7.79 2.07
C ASN A 48 -9.83 6.79 2.88
N LYS A 49 -9.86 6.94 4.21
CA LYS A 49 -9.09 6.07 5.13
C LYS A 49 -9.39 4.59 4.96
N GLU A 50 -10.67 4.24 4.85
CA GLU A 50 -11.10 2.84 4.76
C GLU A 50 -10.52 2.17 3.51
N THR A 51 -10.57 2.86 2.37
CA THR A 51 -10.03 2.38 1.10
C THR A 51 -8.51 2.24 1.17
N ALA A 52 -7.81 3.24 1.72
CA ALA A 52 -6.36 3.19 1.89
C ALA A 52 -5.92 2.02 2.79
N LEU A 53 -6.63 1.78 3.89
CA LEU A 53 -6.35 0.64 4.77
C LEU A 53 -6.67 -0.69 4.11
N LYS A 54 -7.75 -0.80 3.32
CA LYS A 54 -8.05 -2.01 2.53
C LYS A 54 -6.95 -2.31 1.51
N ILE A 55 -6.44 -1.29 0.81
CA ILE A 55 -5.31 -1.42 -0.11
C ILE A 55 -4.06 -1.89 0.65
N HIS A 56 -3.72 -1.24 1.76
CA HIS A 56 -2.55 -1.61 2.57
C HIS A 56 -2.67 -3.02 3.16
N ASN A 57 -3.87 -3.46 3.53
CA ASN A 57 -4.14 -4.82 4.00
C ASN A 57 -3.76 -5.89 2.96
N ILE A 58 -3.88 -5.56 1.67
CA ILE A 58 -3.50 -6.45 0.57
C ILE A 58 -2.01 -6.31 0.27
N ALA A 59 -1.56 -5.08 0.03
CA ALA A 59 -0.19 -4.78 -0.40
C ALA A 59 0.87 -5.19 0.64
N GLY A 60 0.64 -4.86 1.92
CA GLY A 60 1.59 -5.09 3.02
C GLY A 60 1.44 -6.46 3.69
N LYS A 61 0.57 -7.34 3.21
CA LYS A 61 0.34 -8.66 3.81
C LYS A 61 1.64 -9.46 3.87
N GLU A 62 2.00 -9.95 5.06
CA GLU A 62 3.24 -10.72 5.32
C GLU A 62 4.55 -9.96 5.02
N GLU A 63 4.48 -8.65 4.79
CA GLU A 63 5.65 -7.77 4.60
C GLU A 63 5.72 -6.72 5.72
N ALA A 64 4.61 -6.02 5.95
CA ALA A 64 4.49 -5.06 7.03
C ALA A 64 4.38 -5.78 8.38
N LEU A 65 4.89 -5.14 9.44
CA LEU A 65 4.73 -5.63 10.82
C LEU A 65 3.26 -5.78 11.18
N GLU A 66 2.45 -4.82 10.75
CA GLU A 66 1.00 -4.82 10.87
C GLU A 66 0.41 -4.24 9.56
N TRP A 67 -0.51 -4.97 8.93
CA TRP A 67 -1.16 -4.55 7.68
C TRP A 67 -2.61 -4.14 7.92
N GLY A 68 -3.14 -3.29 7.04
CA GLY A 68 -4.54 -2.87 7.10
C GLY A 68 -4.88 -1.89 8.23
N LYS A 69 -3.88 -1.30 8.87
CA LYS A 69 -4.05 -0.27 9.89
C LYS A 69 -2.88 0.69 9.93
N PHE A 70 -3.06 1.82 10.62
CA PHE A 70 -1.96 2.69 10.98
C PHE A 70 -1.07 2.06 12.04
N ARG A 71 0.20 2.46 12.02
CA ARG A 71 1.20 1.98 12.98
C ARG A 71 0.87 2.46 14.39
N SER A 72 1.24 1.65 15.36
CA SER A 72 1.10 1.92 16.79
C SER A 72 2.39 2.42 17.45
N GLY A 73 3.51 2.41 16.72
CA GLY A 73 4.84 2.79 17.21
C GLY A 73 5.46 3.95 16.43
N TYR A 74 6.41 4.63 17.06
CA TYR A 74 7.26 5.62 16.41
C TYR A 74 8.23 4.94 15.44
N VAL A 75 8.55 5.62 14.35
CA VAL A 75 9.46 5.12 13.31
C VAL A 75 10.33 6.26 12.80
N SER A 76 11.48 5.92 12.24
CA SER A 76 12.32 6.84 11.46
C SER A 76 12.42 6.35 10.02
N ILE A 77 12.62 7.27 9.09
CA ILE A 77 12.87 6.94 7.69
C ILE A 77 14.37 7.00 7.45
N THR A 78 15.00 5.83 7.24
CA THR A 78 16.45 5.77 7.05
C THR A 78 16.89 6.63 5.86
N GLY A 79 17.87 7.51 6.09
CA GLY A 79 18.38 8.44 5.07
C GLY A 79 17.59 9.74 4.93
N SER A 80 16.65 10.02 5.83
CA SER A 80 15.90 11.27 5.90
C SER A 80 16.00 11.90 7.28
N GLU A 81 16.07 13.24 7.33
CA GLU A 81 15.93 14.04 8.57
C GLU A 81 14.45 14.27 8.93
N TYR A 82 13.52 13.83 8.08
CA TYR A 82 12.10 13.95 8.35
C TYR A 82 11.68 13.00 9.48
N GLU A 83 11.00 13.55 10.48
CA GLU A 83 10.36 12.79 11.54
C GLU A 83 8.88 12.56 11.19
N PRO A 84 8.45 11.29 10.98
CA PRO A 84 7.04 10.97 10.80
C PRO A 84 6.20 11.34 12.03
N PRO A 85 4.90 11.68 11.87
CA PRO A 85 4.02 12.08 12.97
C PRO A 85 3.94 11.05 14.11
N ALA A 86 3.48 11.43 15.30
CA ALA A 86 3.27 10.45 16.36
C ALA A 86 2.14 9.45 15.98
N PRO A 87 2.15 8.20 16.49
CA PRO A 87 1.11 7.21 16.17
C PRO A 87 -0.33 7.68 16.43
N ASP A 88 -0.52 8.46 17.49
CA ASP A 88 -1.79 9.03 17.93
C ASP A 88 -2.24 10.25 17.09
N GLU A 89 -1.34 10.82 16.28
CA GLU A 89 -1.65 11.92 15.36
C GLU A 89 -2.06 11.43 13.96
N LEU A 90 -1.86 10.13 13.64
CA LEU A 90 -2.03 9.61 12.28
C LEU A 90 -3.46 9.73 11.76
N ASP A 91 -4.44 9.57 12.63
CA ASP A 91 -5.86 9.73 12.27
C ASP A 91 -6.21 11.16 11.91
N GLU A 92 -5.73 12.12 12.71
CA GLU A 92 -5.91 13.55 12.44
C GLU A 92 -5.20 13.96 11.15
N LYS A 93 -3.95 13.53 10.96
CA LYS A 93 -3.18 13.80 9.74
C LYS A 93 -3.80 13.18 8.50
N TRP A 94 -4.42 12.01 8.63
CA TRP A 94 -5.17 11.44 7.51
C TRP A 94 -6.36 12.30 7.13
N LEU A 95 -7.15 12.78 8.10
CA LEU A 95 -8.29 13.67 7.83
C LEU A 95 -7.85 14.96 7.14
N GLU A 96 -6.71 15.53 7.53
CA GLU A 96 -6.13 16.70 6.86
C GLU A 96 -5.86 16.41 5.37
N VAL A 97 -5.19 15.31 5.06
CA VAL A 97 -4.86 14.92 3.68
C VAL A 97 -6.10 14.57 2.87
N GLU A 98 -7.04 13.82 3.46
CA GLU A 98 -8.31 13.46 2.83
C GLU A 98 -9.12 14.72 2.47
N SER A 99 -9.19 15.70 3.37
CA SER A 99 -9.86 16.98 3.11
C SER A 99 -9.16 17.79 2.02
N GLN A 100 -7.82 17.78 1.98
CA GLN A 100 -7.06 18.50 0.95
C GLN A 100 -7.32 17.90 -0.42
N VAL A 101 -7.15 16.58 -0.58
CA VAL A 101 -7.33 15.90 -1.86
C VAL A 101 -8.76 16.04 -2.37
N ASN A 102 -9.76 15.87 -1.50
CA ASN A 102 -11.17 16.00 -1.90
C ASN A 102 -11.60 17.45 -2.16
N SER A 103 -10.77 18.45 -1.83
CA SER A 103 -11.01 19.85 -2.18
C SER A 103 -10.45 20.24 -3.54
N GLU A 104 -9.57 19.42 -4.12
CA GLU A 104 -9.05 19.62 -5.45
C GLU A 104 -10.10 19.22 -6.50
N SER A 105 -10.16 19.99 -7.59
CA SER A 105 -11.05 19.64 -8.71
C SER A 105 -10.35 18.65 -9.64
N ASP A 106 -11.08 17.67 -10.13
CA ASP A 106 -10.60 16.84 -11.24
C ASP A 106 -10.28 17.71 -12.46
N VAL A 107 -9.09 17.50 -13.05
CA VAL A 107 -8.57 18.25 -14.22
C VAL A 107 -9.01 17.60 -15.53
#